data_AF-A0A914Y4C6-F1
#
_entry.id   AF-A0A914Y4C6-F1
#
_cell.length_a   1.000
_cell.length_b   1.000
_cell.length_c   1.000
_cell.angle_alpha   90.00
_cell.angle_beta   90.00
_cell.angle_gamma   90.00
#
_symmetry.space_group_name_H-M   'P 1'
#
loop_
_entity.id
_entity.type
_entity.pdbx_description
1 polymer ?
#
loop_
_entity_poly.entity_id
_entity_poly.type
_entity_poly.pdbx_seq_one_letter_code
_entity_poly.pdbx_strand_id
1 'polypeptide(L)'
;MSASDSQDPAEKAIQDFARITGVNEALAHFFLQDFDFQLERGLNAYYRQMEKEEDTTEASAENDDDDDDGNDSDVMIIEDDNSMEVDNSETNIPTNREPKQTSTKLPNPNIDKFPDDITLVTYNVDGLDTGNLRTRFQGVVHIIAKINPEIILLQEVVDEHMDVINEVIAPMYHVITPLNKGMPYFTVTLVSKNISSRTLECKPFANTSMGRTMSVFEGYWQKLRLVVIHSHLESMREHAQARKAQFSECMKRMEANLDPDTLVIFAGDLNIRDSELPMIHPQIKDAWIAAGSDKETRYTWDNMKNSNKGLPNNVRYRFDRVYFNGPFKKVDFSLAGTQQIRKIMCYPSDHFAVVCKFWNPVN
;
A
#
# COMPACT_ATOMS: atom_id res chain seq x y z
N MET A 1 -40.30 -32.95 -18.86
CA MET A 1 -39.32 -32.32 -19.76
C MET A 1 -38.56 -31.30 -18.95
N SER A 2 -37.34 -31.64 -18.53
CA SER A 2 -36.47 -30.81 -17.69
C SER A 2 -35.75 -29.76 -18.54
N ALA A 3 -35.81 -28.51 -18.11
CA ALA A 3 -34.97 -27.44 -18.66
C ALA A 3 -33.51 -27.70 -18.23
N SER A 4 -32.60 -27.68 -19.20
CA SER A 4 -31.16 -27.82 -18.98
C SER A 4 -30.59 -26.49 -18.44
N ASP A 5 -30.18 -26.48 -17.17
CA ASP A 5 -29.28 -25.46 -16.62
C ASP A 5 -27.92 -25.59 -17.31
N SER A 6 -27.61 -24.71 -18.26
CA SER A 6 -26.25 -24.52 -18.72
C SER A 6 -25.57 -23.50 -17.81
N GLN A 7 -25.00 -23.96 -16.69
CA GLN A 7 -24.06 -23.16 -15.89
C GLN A 7 -22.90 -22.70 -16.79
N ASP A 8 -22.49 -21.45 -16.64
CA ASP A 8 -21.32 -20.87 -17.32
C ASP A 8 -20.09 -21.76 -17.03
N PRO A 9 -19.37 -22.25 -18.06
CA PRO A 9 -18.16 -23.04 -17.89
C PRO A 9 -17.12 -22.40 -16.96
N ALA A 10 -17.01 -21.07 -16.95
CA ALA A 10 -16.09 -20.35 -16.07
C ALA A 10 -16.55 -20.39 -14.60
N GLU A 11 -17.85 -20.20 -14.37
CA GLU A 11 -18.43 -20.23 -13.02
C GLU A 11 -18.39 -21.64 -12.41
N LYS A 12 -18.61 -22.67 -13.23
CA LYS A 12 -18.39 -24.06 -12.83
C LYS A 12 -16.93 -24.34 -12.48
N ALA A 13 -15.98 -23.82 -13.26
CA ALA A 13 -14.55 -23.98 -12.97
C ALA A 13 -14.14 -23.33 -11.65
N ILE A 14 -14.69 -22.15 -11.33
CA ILE A 14 -14.47 -21.45 -10.06
C ILE A 14 -15.00 -22.27 -8.88
N GLN A 15 -16.24 -22.76 -8.97
CA GLN A 15 -16.86 -23.57 -7.92
C GLN A 15 -16.11 -24.88 -7.70
N ASP A 16 -15.72 -25.57 -8.79
CA ASP A 16 -14.96 -26.82 -8.70
C ASP A 16 -13.55 -26.60 -8.14
N PHE A 17 -12.87 -25.52 -8.53
CA PHE A 17 -11.55 -25.19 -7.99
C PHE A 17 -11.60 -24.86 -6.49
N ALA A 18 -12.56 -24.02 -6.07
CA ALA A 18 -12.80 -23.69 -4.66
C ALA A 18 -13.04 -24.95 -3.83
N ARG A 19 -13.91 -25.85 -4.32
CA ARG A 19 -14.23 -27.12 -3.67
C ARG A 19 -13.05 -28.07 -3.58
N ILE A 20 -12.21 -28.17 -4.62
CA ILE A 20 -11.08 -29.11 -4.68
C ILE A 20 -9.92 -28.64 -3.81
N THR A 21 -9.63 -27.34 -3.80
CA THR A 21 -8.48 -26.76 -3.08
C THR A 21 -8.80 -26.29 -1.67
N GLY A 22 -10.09 -26.20 -1.31
CA GLY A 22 -10.54 -25.73 0.00
C GLY A 22 -10.56 -24.20 0.15
N VAL A 23 -10.26 -23.44 -0.92
CA VAL A 23 -10.31 -21.98 -0.93
C VAL A 23 -11.72 -21.45 -1.22
N ASN A 24 -11.99 -20.19 -0.91
CA ASN A 24 -13.28 -19.57 -1.23
C ASN A 24 -13.41 -19.24 -2.74
N GLU A 25 -14.63 -19.07 -3.24
CA GLU A 25 -14.91 -18.81 -4.67
C GLU A 25 -14.26 -17.53 -5.20
N ALA A 26 -14.06 -16.52 -4.36
CA ALA A 26 -13.38 -15.29 -4.75
C ALA A 26 -11.87 -15.53 -5.01
N LEU A 27 -11.22 -16.32 -4.16
CA LEU A 27 -9.82 -16.73 -4.34
C LEU A 27 -9.66 -17.70 -5.51
N ALA A 28 -10.62 -18.61 -5.71
CA ALA A 28 -10.66 -19.49 -6.87
C ALA A 28 -10.81 -18.70 -8.18
N HIS A 29 -11.69 -17.70 -8.21
CA HIS A 29 -11.82 -16.79 -9.36
C HIS A 29 -10.52 -16.00 -9.58
N PHE A 30 -9.91 -15.48 -8.52
CA PHE A 30 -8.65 -14.74 -8.61
C PHE A 30 -7.52 -15.59 -9.18
N PHE A 31 -7.43 -16.85 -8.79
CA PHE A 31 -6.38 -17.76 -9.26
C PHE A 31 -6.63 -18.24 -10.69
N LEU A 32 -7.87 -18.62 -11.01
CA LEU A 32 -8.21 -19.21 -12.32
C LEU A 32 -8.21 -18.22 -13.48
N GLN A 33 -8.32 -16.92 -13.23
CA GLN A 33 -8.30 -15.92 -14.30
C GLN A 33 -6.96 -15.93 -15.08
N ASP A 34 -5.86 -16.29 -14.42
CA ASP A 34 -4.52 -16.40 -15.04
C ASP A 34 -4.35 -17.64 -15.92
N PHE A 35 -5.35 -18.54 -15.88
CA PHE A 35 -5.36 -19.80 -16.62
C PHE A 35 -6.56 -19.91 -17.58
N ASP A 36 -7.14 -18.78 -17.98
CA ASP A 36 -8.33 -18.70 -18.84
C ASP A 36 -9.50 -19.56 -18.30
N PHE A 37 -9.64 -19.63 -16.97
CA PHE A 37 -10.61 -20.48 -16.28
C PHE A 37 -10.50 -21.98 -16.62
N GLN A 38 -9.34 -22.44 -17.07
CA GLN A 38 -9.06 -23.87 -17.29
C GLN A 38 -8.72 -24.55 -15.96
N LEU A 39 -9.73 -25.19 -15.37
CA LEU A 39 -9.66 -25.86 -14.06
C LEU A 39 -8.41 -26.72 -13.87
N GLU A 40 -8.11 -27.62 -14.81
CA GLU A 40 -6.99 -28.57 -14.69
C GLU A 40 -5.62 -27.87 -14.71
N ARG A 41 -5.46 -26.80 -15.49
CA ARG A 41 -4.23 -25.99 -15.50
C ARG A 41 -4.07 -25.22 -14.20
N GLY A 42 -5.15 -24.63 -13.72
CA GLY A 42 -5.17 -23.96 -12.42
C GLY A 42 -4.78 -24.91 -11.29
N LEU A 43 -5.43 -26.08 -11.19
CA LEU A 43 -5.15 -27.04 -10.12
C LEU A 43 -3.70 -27.52 -10.13
N ASN A 44 -3.17 -27.83 -11.32
CA ASN A 44 -1.77 -28.24 -11.47
C ASN A 44 -0.78 -27.14 -11.05
N ALA A 45 -1.09 -25.86 -11.32
CA ALA A 45 -0.25 -24.75 -10.88
C ALA A 45 -0.36 -24.54 -9.36
N TYR A 46 -1.57 -24.63 -8.81
CA TYR A 46 -1.85 -24.47 -7.38
C TYR A 46 -1.11 -25.51 -6.53
N TYR A 47 -1.23 -26.81 -6.87
CA TYR A 47 -0.57 -27.86 -6.09
C TYR A 47 0.95 -27.85 -6.25
N ARG A 48 1.50 -27.50 -7.42
CA ARG A 48 2.96 -27.30 -7.57
C ARG A 48 3.50 -26.17 -6.72
N GLN A 49 2.68 -25.17 -6.43
CA GLN A 49 3.06 -24.07 -5.55
C GLN A 49 3.02 -24.52 -4.08
N MET A 50 2.01 -25.30 -3.69
CA MET A 50 1.92 -25.91 -2.36
C MET A 50 3.05 -26.91 -2.10
N GLU A 51 3.40 -27.77 -3.07
CA GLU A 51 4.52 -28.72 -2.97
C GLU A 51 5.87 -28.00 -2.78
N LYS A 52 6.08 -26.85 -3.43
CA LYS A 52 7.27 -26.02 -3.24
C LYS A 52 7.32 -25.35 -1.86
N GLU A 53 6.16 -25.08 -1.28
CA GLU A 53 6.06 -24.52 0.07
C GLU A 53 6.28 -25.62 1.12
N GLU A 54 5.79 -26.83 0.90
CA GLU A 54 6.03 -28.01 1.75
C GLU A 54 7.51 -28.45 1.76
N ASP A 55 8.19 -28.48 0.59
CA ASP A 55 9.63 -28.77 0.45
C ASP A 55 10.51 -27.77 1.23
N THR A 56 10.04 -26.54 1.43
CA THR A 56 10.76 -25.53 2.25
C THR A 56 10.54 -25.68 3.75
N THR A 57 9.49 -26.38 4.17
CA THR A 57 9.18 -26.66 5.58
C THR A 57 9.77 -27.99 6.07
N GLU A 58 9.83 -29.04 5.24
CA GLU A 58 10.41 -30.34 5.65
C GLU A 58 11.94 -30.28 5.83
N ALA A 59 12.64 -29.37 5.13
CA ALA A 59 14.08 -29.15 5.33
C ALA A 59 14.46 -28.51 6.69
N SER A 60 13.47 -28.20 7.54
CA SER A 60 13.68 -27.57 8.86
C SER A 60 13.37 -28.48 10.05
N ALA A 61 13.03 -29.76 9.82
CA ALA A 61 12.59 -30.69 10.86
C ALA A 61 13.37 -32.01 10.87
N GLU A 62 14.70 -31.97 10.78
CA GLU A 62 15.57 -33.08 11.20
C GLU A 62 16.80 -32.49 11.87
N ASN A 63 16.83 -32.54 13.21
CA ASN A 63 18.00 -32.64 14.11
C ASN A 63 17.59 -32.17 15.51
N ASP A 64 16.97 -33.06 16.29
CA ASP A 64 17.00 -33.00 17.75
C ASP A 64 17.06 -34.46 18.22
N ASP A 65 18.25 -34.91 18.61
CA ASP A 65 18.45 -36.01 19.56
C ASP A 65 19.84 -35.82 20.22
N ASP A 66 19.83 -35.99 21.54
CA ASP A 66 20.91 -36.33 22.47
C ASP A 66 22.06 -35.34 22.72
N ASP A 67 22.18 -34.80 23.95
CA ASP A 67 22.89 -35.51 25.03
C ASP A 67 22.97 -34.73 26.37
N ASP A 68 23.15 -35.56 27.40
CA ASP A 68 23.08 -35.42 28.86
C ASP A 68 24.33 -34.80 29.55
N ASP A 69 24.26 -34.73 30.88
CA ASP A 69 25.29 -34.40 31.92
C ASP A 69 25.56 -32.91 32.20
N GLY A 70 25.54 -32.40 33.43
CA GLY A 70 25.56 -33.03 34.75
C GLY A 70 26.50 -32.26 35.69
N ASN A 71 26.03 -31.98 36.92
CA ASN A 71 26.81 -31.58 38.11
C ASN A 71 27.46 -30.17 38.16
N ASP A 72 27.58 -29.46 39.30
CA ASP A 72 27.04 -29.59 40.66
C ASP A 72 27.37 -28.30 41.43
N SER A 73 26.52 -28.03 42.43
CA SER A 73 26.84 -27.49 43.75
C SER A 73 27.29 -26.04 44.01
N ASP A 74 26.45 -25.43 44.87
CA ASP A 74 26.72 -24.62 46.07
C ASP A 74 26.85 -23.08 45.95
N VAL A 75 25.88 -22.26 46.42
CA VAL A 75 25.38 -22.01 47.81
C VAL A 75 26.43 -21.25 48.64
N MET A 76 26.21 -20.16 49.39
CA MET A 76 25.12 -19.21 49.67
C MET A 76 25.75 -18.02 50.46
N ILE A 77 25.27 -16.79 50.24
CA ILE A 77 24.88 -15.70 51.18
C ILE A 77 25.82 -15.39 52.41
N ILE A 78 26.23 -14.16 52.75
CA ILE A 78 25.50 -13.10 53.50
C ILE A 78 26.42 -11.88 53.75
N GLU A 79 25.84 -10.69 53.51
CA GLU A 79 25.90 -9.37 54.19
C GLU A 79 27.22 -8.85 54.78
N ASP A 80 27.56 -7.59 54.47
CA ASP A 80 27.39 -6.53 55.48
C ASP A 80 27.56 -5.11 54.92
N ASP A 81 26.93 -4.20 55.66
CA ASP A 81 26.53 -2.83 55.35
C ASP A 81 27.61 -1.77 55.65
N ASN A 82 27.32 -0.54 55.20
CA ASN A 82 27.87 0.77 55.61
C ASN A 82 29.17 1.37 55.00
N SER A 83 28.94 2.49 54.30
CA SER A 83 29.40 3.87 54.63
C SER A 83 30.34 4.61 53.66
N MET A 84 29.80 5.77 53.25
CA MET A 84 30.42 7.09 53.00
C MET A 84 31.46 7.31 51.89
N GLU A 85 30.99 8.06 50.88
CA GLU A 85 31.61 9.18 50.15
C GLU A 85 33.14 9.32 50.12
N VAL A 86 33.74 9.24 48.92
CA VAL A 86 34.73 10.24 48.45
C VAL A 86 34.63 10.40 46.92
N ASP A 87 34.70 11.66 46.55
CA ASP A 87 34.75 12.32 45.24
C ASP A 87 35.92 11.92 44.32
N ASN A 88 35.73 12.27 43.05
CA ASN A 88 36.69 12.55 41.99
C ASN A 88 37.39 11.42 41.20
N SER A 89 36.94 11.36 39.95
CA SER A 89 37.74 11.66 38.76
C SER A 89 38.37 10.50 37.97
N GLU A 90 38.27 10.70 36.66
CA GLU A 90 38.95 10.02 35.56
C GLU A 90 38.45 8.60 35.22
N THR A 91 37.99 8.41 33.98
CA THR A 91 38.82 7.72 32.97
C THR A 91 38.05 7.54 31.65
N ASN A 92 38.77 7.83 30.55
CA ASN A 92 38.45 7.39 29.21
C ASN A 92 38.36 5.85 29.15
N ILE A 93 37.26 5.31 28.62
CA ILE A 93 37.20 3.93 28.09
C ILE A 93 36.38 3.91 26.79
N PRO A 94 36.77 3.09 25.79
CA PRO A 94 36.46 3.27 24.38
C PRO A 94 35.23 2.49 23.89
N THR A 95 34.80 2.93 22.70
CA THR A 95 33.92 2.29 21.72
C THR A 95 33.96 0.75 21.67
N ASN A 96 32.80 0.11 21.72
CA ASN A 96 32.59 -1.29 21.29
C ASN A 96 31.28 -1.35 20.47
N ARG A 97 31.39 -1.34 19.14
CA ARG A 97 31.23 -2.49 18.22
C ARG A 97 29.78 -3.00 18.11
N GLU A 98 29.12 -2.54 17.04
CA GLU A 98 27.89 -3.10 16.49
C GLU A 98 28.10 -4.56 16.05
N PRO A 99 27.08 -5.44 16.20
CA PRO A 99 27.17 -6.81 15.71
C PRO A 99 26.99 -6.86 14.19
N LYS A 100 28.03 -7.32 13.47
CA LYS A 100 27.97 -7.72 12.07
C LYS A 100 27.10 -8.97 11.93
N GLN A 101 25.91 -8.84 11.35
CA GLN A 101 25.20 -9.98 10.77
C GLN A 101 25.71 -10.23 9.36
N THR A 102 26.48 -11.30 9.20
CA THR A 102 26.80 -11.89 7.90
C THR A 102 25.66 -12.79 7.48
N SER A 103 24.75 -12.28 6.64
CA SER A 103 23.83 -13.13 5.87
C SER A 103 24.42 -13.37 4.47
N THR A 104 24.95 -14.56 4.24
CA THR A 104 25.24 -15.06 2.89
C THR A 104 23.92 -15.47 2.22
N LYS A 105 23.13 -14.48 1.77
CA LYS A 105 22.14 -14.71 0.71
C LYS A 105 22.87 -14.63 -0.62
N LEU A 106 22.70 -15.64 -1.48
CA LEU A 106 23.11 -15.58 -2.88
C LEU A 106 22.58 -14.25 -3.48
N PRO A 107 23.44 -13.45 -4.13
CA PRO A 107 23.02 -12.14 -4.64
C PRO A 107 21.92 -12.33 -5.69
N ASN A 108 20.77 -11.69 -5.46
CA ASN A 108 19.71 -11.62 -6.45
C ASN A 108 20.29 -10.90 -7.69
N PRO A 109 20.36 -11.54 -8.88
CA PRO A 109 21.11 -11.05 -10.03
C PRO A 109 20.60 -9.71 -10.62
N ASN A 110 19.53 -9.13 -10.07
CA ASN A 110 18.92 -7.88 -10.51
C ASN A 110 19.06 -6.70 -9.52
N ILE A 111 19.84 -6.80 -8.44
CA ILE A 111 19.96 -5.70 -7.45
C ILE A 111 20.50 -4.39 -8.07
N ASP A 112 21.35 -4.48 -9.09
CA ASP A 112 21.98 -3.30 -9.71
C ASP A 112 21.15 -2.64 -10.83
N LYS A 113 19.95 -3.15 -11.12
CA LYS A 113 19.06 -2.62 -12.16
C LYS A 113 17.93 -1.80 -11.55
N PHE A 114 17.45 -0.82 -12.30
CA PHE A 114 16.15 -0.21 -12.03
C PHE A 114 15.04 -1.14 -12.53
N PRO A 115 13.88 -1.20 -11.85
CA PRO A 115 12.71 -1.86 -12.41
C PRO A 115 12.28 -1.16 -13.70
N ASP A 116 11.75 -1.92 -14.65
CA ASP A 116 11.34 -1.41 -15.97
C ASP A 116 10.20 -0.38 -15.84
N ASP A 117 9.27 -0.66 -14.95
CA ASP A 117 8.17 0.22 -14.59
C ASP A 117 7.73 0.03 -13.14
N ILE A 118 6.92 0.96 -12.65
CA ILE A 118 6.26 0.90 -11.35
C ILE A 118 4.90 1.58 -11.42
N THR A 119 3.88 0.93 -10.89
CA THR A 119 2.49 1.36 -10.91
C THR A 119 2.02 1.74 -9.52
N LEU A 120 1.39 2.91 -9.42
CA LEU A 120 0.76 3.41 -8.21
C LEU A 120 -0.74 3.64 -8.45
N VAL A 121 -1.54 3.24 -7.46
CA VAL A 121 -2.95 3.60 -7.36
C VAL A 121 -3.16 4.45 -6.12
N THR A 122 -3.88 5.57 -6.24
CA THR A 122 -4.44 6.29 -5.09
C THR A 122 -5.95 6.38 -5.20
N TYR A 123 -6.66 6.10 -4.10
CA TYR A 123 -8.11 6.03 -4.09
C TYR A 123 -8.69 6.41 -2.72
N ASN A 124 -9.43 7.53 -2.65
CA ASN A 124 -10.36 7.77 -1.54
C ASN A 124 -11.54 6.80 -1.69
N VAL A 125 -11.72 5.89 -0.73
CA VAL A 125 -12.73 4.82 -0.80
C VAL A 125 -14.07 5.19 -0.16
N ASP A 126 -14.18 6.40 0.40
CA ASP A 126 -15.40 6.97 0.99
C ASP A 126 -16.03 6.01 2.01
N GLY A 127 -15.21 5.46 2.92
CA GLY A 127 -15.68 4.53 3.95
C GLY A 127 -16.58 5.18 5.00
N LEU A 128 -16.67 6.51 5.01
CA LEU A 128 -17.61 7.27 5.83
C LEU A 128 -19.06 7.14 5.33
N ASP A 129 -19.27 6.76 4.07
CA ASP A 129 -20.59 6.40 3.56
C ASP A 129 -20.88 4.92 3.82
N THR A 130 -21.77 4.68 4.78
CA THR A 130 -22.14 3.32 5.22
C THR A 130 -23.05 2.59 4.22
N GLY A 131 -23.57 3.26 3.19
CA GLY A 131 -24.45 2.68 2.19
C GLY A 131 -23.73 1.64 1.32
N ASN A 132 -24.13 0.37 1.44
CA ASN A 132 -23.51 -0.77 0.72
C ASN A 132 -21.98 -0.89 0.93
N LEU A 133 -21.48 -0.42 2.07
CA LEU A 133 -20.04 -0.27 2.39
C LEU A 133 -19.20 -1.50 1.98
N ARG A 134 -19.55 -2.69 2.48
CA ARG A 134 -18.83 -3.92 2.16
C ARG A 134 -18.82 -4.25 0.66
N THR A 135 -19.95 -4.15 -0.03
CA THR A 135 -20.03 -4.45 -1.48
C THR A 135 -19.28 -3.42 -2.32
N ARG A 136 -19.34 -2.15 -1.93
CA ARG A 136 -18.53 -1.08 -2.52
C ARG A 136 -17.04 -1.36 -2.38
N PHE A 137 -16.60 -1.71 -1.17
CA PHE A 137 -15.20 -2.00 -0.91
C PHE A 137 -14.72 -3.26 -1.63
N GLN A 138 -15.55 -4.30 -1.75
CA GLN A 138 -15.26 -5.45 -2.63
C GLN A 138 -15.05 -5.01 -4.10
N GLY A 139 -15.83 -4.04 -4.58
CA GLY A 139 -15.61 -3.41 -5.89
C GLY A 139 -14.26 -2.71 -5.99
N VAL A 140 -13.84 -1.98 -4.94
CA VAL A 140 -12.50 -1.37 -4.84
C VAL A 140 -11.40 -2.44 -4.94
N VAL A 141 -11.52 -3.51 -4.17
CA VAL A 141 -10.55 -4.63 -4.18
C VAL A 141 -10.47 -5.28 -5.57
N HIS A 142 -11.62 -5.51 -6.23
CA HIS A 142 -11.65 -6.04 -7.59
C HIS A 142 -10.92 -5.14 -8.60
N ILE A 143 -11.11 -3.81 -8.50
CA ILE A 143 -10.40 -2.84 -9.35
C ILE A 143 -8.90 -2.90 -9.11
N ILE A 144 -8.47 -2.90 -7.85
CA ILE A 144 -7.06 -2.98 -7.46
C ILE A 144 -6.44 -4.28 -7.99
N ALA A 145 -7.11 -5.42 -7.80
CA ALA A 145 -6.65 -6.71 -8.27
C ALA A 145 -6.45 -6.74 -9.80
N LYS A 146 -7.37 -6.12 -10.56
CA LYS A 146 -7.27 -6.01 -12.01
C LYS A 146 -6.10 -5.13 -12.48
N ILE A 147 -5.77 -4.08 -11.72
CA ILE A 147 -4.64 -3.19 -12.02
C ILE A 147 -3.32 -3.84 -11.59
N ASN A 148 -3.33 -4.59 -10.49
CA ASN A 148 -2.18 -5.21 -9.83
C ASN A 148 -0.99 -4.24 -9.61
N PRO A 149 -1.18 -3.11 -8.91
CA PRO A 149 -0.14 -2.07 -8.77
C PRO A 149 0.87 -2.40 -7.68
N GLU A 150 2.11 -1.92 -7.78
CA GLU A 150 3.11 -2.09 -6.72
C GLU A 150 2.81 -1.26 -5.46
N ILE A 151 2.12 -0.12 -5.61
CA ILE A 151 1.82 0.81 -4.52
C ILE A 151 0.32 1.15 -4.56
N ILE A 152 -0.35 1.04 -3.41
CA ILE A 152 -1.75 1.39 -3.24
C ILE A 152 -1.89 2.37 -2.08
N LEU A 153 -2.52 3.51 -2.31
CA LEU A 153 -2.76 4.55 -1.32
C LEU A 153 -4.26 4.73 -1.14
N LEU A 154 -4.80 4.32 0.00
CA LEU A 154 -6.23 4.44 0.31
C LEU A 154 -6.51 5.53 1.32
N GLN A 155 -7.52 6.35 1.08
CA GLN A 155 -8.02 7.37 2.01
C GLN A 155 -9.46 7.04 2.42
N GLU A 156 -9.88 7.54 3.60
CA GLU A 156 -11.20 7.23 4.20
C GLU A 156 -11.44 5.73 4.39
N VAL A 157 -10.40 5.01 4.80
CA VAL A 157 -10.53 3.63 5.25
C VAL A 157 -11.11 3.63 6.66
N VAL A 158 -12.05 2.72 6.92
CA VAL A 158 -12.65 2.48 8.25
C VAL A 158 -12.31 1.06 8.70
N ASP A 159 -12.53 0.75 9.97
CA ASP A 159 -12.16 -0.56 10.54
C ASP A 159 -12.80 -1.74 9.78
N GLU A 160 -14.05 -1.63 9.30
CA GLU A 160 -14.72 -2.70 8.52
C GLU A 160 -14.00 -3.04 7.21
N HIS A 161 -13.30 -2.07 6.60
CA HIS A 161 -12.48 -2.34 5.42
C HIS A 161 -11.24 -3.17 5.74
N MET A 162 -10.72 -3.08 6.97
CA MET A 162 -9.50 -3.76 7.36
C MET A 162 -9.66 -5.28 7.35
N ASP A 163 -10.84 -5.81 7.65
CA ASP A 163 -11.11 -7.24 7.56
C ASP A 163 -10.80 -7.77 6.15
N VAL A 164 -11.33 -7.09 5.13
CA VAL A 164 -11.12 -7.44 3.72
C VAL A 164 -9.68 -7.16 3.29
N ILE A 165 -9.07 -6.06 3.73
CA ILE A 165 -7.66 -5.75 3.43
C ILE A 165 -6.75 -6.85 3.98
N ASN A 166 -6.94 -7.25 5.23
CA ASN A 166 -6.12 -8.23 5.91
C ASN A 166 -6.29 -9.63 5.31
N GLU A 167 -7.51 -10.01 4.92
CA GLU A 167 -7.78 -11.30 4.30
C GLU A 167 -7.26 -11.38 2.86
N VAL A 168 -7.50 -10.34 2.04
CA VAL A 168 -7.33 -10.43 0.57
C VAL A 168 -6.04 -9.76 0.08
N ILE A 169 -5.65 -8.62 0.65
CA ILE A 169 -4.54 -7.80 0.13
C ILE A 169 -3.25 -8.03 0.92
N ALA A 170 -3.32 -8.10 2.25
CA ALA A 170 -2.16 -8.26 3.13
C ALA A 170 -1.29 -9.52 2.86
N PRO A 171 -1.80 -10.63 2.29
CA PRO A 171 -0.94 -11.72 1.85
C PRO A 171 0.12 -11.29 0.84
N MET A 172 -0.16 -10.31 -0.02
CA MET A 172 0.74 -9.85 -1.10
C MET A 172 1.41 -8.49 -0.82
N TYR A 173 0.89 -7.71 0.12
CA TYR A 173 1.35 -6.34 0.40
C TYR A 173 1.73 -6.16 1.87
N HIS A 174 2.75 -5.34 2.12
CA HIS A 174 2.96 -4.70 3.41
C HIS A 174 1.85 -3.68 3.65
N VAL A 175 1.11 -3.83 4.75
CA VAL A 175 0.02 -2.92 5.14
C VAL A 175 0.52 -1.93 6.17
N ILE A 176 0.39 -0.65 5.86
CA ILE A 176 0.87 0.45 6.69
C ILE A 176 -0.32 1.30 7.09
N THR A 177 -0.61 1.32 8.38
CA THR A 177 -1.69 2.12 8.97
C THR A 177 -1.11 3.13 9.96
N PRO A 178 -1.82 4.25 10.23
CA PRO A 178 -1.50 5.11 11.35
C PRO A 178 -1.46 4.32 12.66
N LEU A 179 -0.57 4.72 13.58
CA LEU A 179 -0.43 4.08 14.90
C LEU A 179 -1.66 4.31 15.80
N ASN A 180 -2.48 5.32 15.49
CA ASN A 180 -3.61 5.73 16.30
C ASN A 180 -4.84 4.86 16.01
N LYS A 181 -4.91 3.69 16.64
CA LYS A 181 -6.12 2.84 16.65
C LYS A 181 -7.33 3.63 17.19
N GLY A 182 -8.51 3.44 16.60
CA GLY A 182 -9.77 4.02 17.08
C GLY A 182 -10.16 5.37 16.47
N MET A 183 -9.48 5.82 15.40
CA MET A 183 -9.96 6.94 14.59
C MET A 183 -11.16 6.51 13.74
N PRO A 184 -12.17 7.38 13.52
CA PRO A 184 -13.37 7.02 12.75
C PRO A 184 -13.06 6.66 11.29
N TYR A 185 -11.93 7.14 10.77
CA TYR A 185 -11.37 6.77 9.48
C TYR A 185 -9.87 7.10 9.48
N PHE A 186 -9.13 6.53 8.54
CA PHE A 186 -7.71 6.72 8.38
C PHE A 186 -7.25 6.49 6.93
N THR A 187 -5.96 6.67 6.69
CA THR A 187 -5.30 6.31 5.43
C THR A 187 -4.62 4.94 5.57
N VAL A 188 -4.52 4.19 4.47
CA VAL A 188 -3.75 2.94 4.41
C VAL A 188 -2.81 3.00 3.23
N THR A 189 -1.51 2.79 3.47
CA THR A 189 -0.52 2.60 2.40
C THR A 189 -0.23 1.11 2.30
N LEU A 190 -0.41 0.53 1.12
CA LEU A 190 -0.03 -0.84 0.82
C LEU A 190 1.08 -0.85 -0.22
N VAL A 191 2.13 -1.62 0.06
CA VAL A 191 3.30 -1.73 -0.83
C VAL A 191 3.59 -3.20 -1.07
N SER A 192 3.79 -3.60 -2.33
CA SER A 192 4.08 -4.98 -2.69
C SER A 192 5.22 -5.56 -1.84
N LYS A 193 5.08 -6.82 -1.39
CA LYS A 193 6.14 -7.52 -0.62
C LYS A 193 7.44 -7.76 -1.42
N ASN A 194 7.42 -7.52 -2.73
CA ASN A 194 8.63 -7.49 -3.55
C ASN A 194 9.48 -6.23 -3.31
N ILE A 195 8.92 -5.22 -2.64
CA ILE A 195 9.61 -3.98 -2.27
C ILE A 195 9.99 -4.08 -0.79
N SER A 196 11.29 -4.10 -0.53
CA SER A 196 11.82 -4.06 0.83
C SER A 196 11.39 -2.79 1.56
N SER A 197 10.99 -2.92 2.82
CA SER A 197 10.68 -1.80 3.69
C SER A 197 11.88 -1.42 4.57
N ARG A 198 12.10 -0.12 4.76
CA ARG A 198 13.14 0.41 5.66
C ARG A 198 12.54 1.31 6.73
N THR A 199 11.63 2.19 6.37
CA THR A 199 11.05 3.16 7.31
C THR A 199 9.57 3.36 7.02
N LEU A 200 8.79 3.37 8.09
CA LEU A 200 7.37 3.64 8.07
C LEU A 200 7.12 4.72 9.13
N GLU A 201 6.80 5.93 8.68
CA GLU A 201 6.42 7.06 9.54
C GLU A 201 4.95 7.39 9.29
N CYS A 202 4.21 7.72 10.34
CA CYS A 202 2.89 8.33 10.20
C CYS A 202 2.74 9.43 11.25
N LYS A 203 2.72 10.68 10.79
CA LYS A 203 2.69 11.86 11.65
C LYS A 203 1.38 12.64 11.46
N PRO A 204 0.63 12.98 12.52
CA PRO A 204 -0.51 13.88 12.41
C PRO A 204 -0.06 15.30 12.06
N PHE A 205 -0.82 16.00 11.23
CA PHE A 205 -0.57 17.42 11.00
C PHE A 205 -0.97 18.23 12.23
N ALA A 206 -0.11 19.15 12.67
CA ALA A 206 -0.36 19.95 13.86
C ALA A 206 -1.60 20.86 13.73
N ASN A 207 -1.99 21.21 12.51
CA ASN A 207 -3.10 22.12 12.20
C ASN A 207 -4.37 21.40 11.71
N THR A 208 -4.46 20.07 11.86
CA THR A 208 -5.65 19.32 11.44
C THR A 208 -6.76 19.39 12.49
N SER A 209 -8.00 19.49 12.02
CA SER A 209 -9.22 19.30 12.81
C SER A 209 -9.96 18.01 12.45
N MET A 210 -9.48 17.30 11.42
CA MET A 210 -10.12 16.12 10.85
C MET A 210 -9.26 14.85 11.04
N GLY A 211 -8.22 14.91 11.87
CA GLY A 211 -7.34 13.77 12.13
C GLY A 211 -6.41 13.41 10.98
N ARG A 212 -6.03 14.39 10.15
CA ARG A 212 -5.22 14.16 8.95
C ARG A 212 -3.75 13.90 9.29
N THR A 213 -3.14 13.00 8.52
CA THR A 213 -1.75 12.56 8.71
C THR A 213 -0.95 12.66 7.43
N MET A 214 0.36 12.79 7.58
CA MET A 214 1.34 12.49 6.55
C MET A 214 1.98 11.14 6.88
N SER A 215 1.73 10.15 6.03
CA SER A 215 2.37 8.84 6.10
C SER A 215 3.53 8.80 5.11
N VAL A 216 4.69 8.30 5.53
CA VAL A 216 5.88 8.17 4.69
C VAL A 216 6.38 6.73 4.75
N PHE A 217 6.45 6.12 3.57
CA PHE A 217 7.11 4.84 3.37
C PHE A 217 8.46 5.09 2.68
N GLU A 218 9.51 4.46 3.19
CA GLU A 218 10.79 4.34 2.51
C GLU A 218 11.18 2.88 2.35
N GLY A 219 11.65 2.54 1.15
CA GLY A 219 12.00 1.17 0.79
C GLY A 219 12.89 1.10 -0.45
N TYR A 220 13.20 -0.12 -0.86
CA TYR A 220 13.98 -0.38 -2.07
C TYR A 220 13.34 -1.48 -2.90
N TRP A 221 13.34 -1.27 -4.22
CA TRP A 221 12.98 -2.29 -5.20
C TRP A 221 14.08 -2.37 -6.24
N GLN A 222 14.85 -3.47 -6.20
CA GLN A 222 16.11 -3.56 -6.96
C GLN A 222 17.02 -2.37 -6.61
N LYS A 223 17.59 -1.66 -7.58
CA LYS A 223 18.41 -0.46 -7.35
C LYS A 223 17.60 0.77 -6.93
N LEU A 224 16.30 0.79 -7.21
CA LEU A 224 15.46 1.96 -6.98
C LEU A 224 15.22 2.18 -5.49
N ARG A 225 15.63 3.34 -4.96
CA ARG A 225 15.11 3.83 -3.67
C ARG A 225 13.71 4.40 -3.91
N LEU A 226 12.75 3.99 -3.08
CA LEU A 226 11.37 4.44 -3.17
C LEU A 226 11.02 5.23 -1.90
N VAL A 227 10.50 6.45 -2.07
CA VAL A 227 9.97 7.28 -1.00
C VAL A 227 8.54 7.69 -1.35
N VAL A 228 7.56 7.20 -0.59
CA VAL A 228 6.14 7.48 -0.84
C VAL A 228 5.56 8.26 0.31
N ILE A 229 5.16 9.50 0.04
CA ILE A 229 4.46 10.40 0.93
C ILE A 229 2.98 10.31 0.59
N HIS A 230 2.17 9.86 1.54
CA HIS A 230 0.75 9.63 1.38
C HIS A 230 -0.03 10.48 2.37
N SER A 231 -1.06 11.19 1.90
CA SER A 231 -1.91 11.98 2.79
C SER A 231 -3.34 12.16 2.27
N HIS A 232 -4.26 12.39 3.20
CA HIS A 232 -5.58 12.95 2.93
C HIS A 232 -5.66 14.37 3.53
N LEU A 233 -5.44 15.41 2.74
CA LEU A 233 -5.34 16.79 3.27
C LEU A 233 -6.71 17.37 3.64
N GLU A 234 -6.71 18.36 4.55
CA GLU A 234 -7.92 18.96 5.14
C GLU A 234 -9.01 19.26 4.08
N SER A 235 -10.20 18.71 4.29
CA SER A 235 -11.30 18.76 3.32
C SER A 235 -12.04 20.10 3.35
N MET A 236 -13.03 20.24 2.48
CA MET A 236 -13.90 21.42 2.37
C MET A 236 -13.16 22.73 2.00
N ARG A 237 -13.94 23.78 1.72
CA ARG A 237 -13.39 25.04 1.16
C ARG A 237 -12.81 25.92 2.26
N GLU A 238 -13.49 25.98 3.39
CA GLU A 238 -13.20 26.76 4.59
C GLU A 238 -11.83 26.41 5.20
N HIS A 239 -11.35 25.18 5.02
CA HIS A 239 -10.06 24.75 5.55
C HIS A 239 -8.88 24.94 4.58
N ALA A 240 -9.01 25.84 3.59
CA ALA A 240 -7.96 26.10 2.60
C ALA A 240 -6.63 26.51 3.21
N GLN A 241 -6.61 27.27 4.30
CA GLN A 241 -5.36 27.65 4.96
C GLN A 241 -4.64 26.44 5.55
N ALA A 242 -5.38 25.56 6.25
CA ALA A 242 -4.82 24.34 6.82
C ALA A 242 -4.27 23.42 5.72
N ARG A 243 -5.09 23.14 4.70
CA ARG A 243 -4.72 22.31 3.55
C ARG A 243 -3.48 22.82 2.81
N LYS A 244 -3.36 24.13 2.56
CA LYS A 244 -2.16 24.71 1.91
C LYS A 244 -0.90 24.52 2.73
N ALA A 245 -0.98 24.68 4.05
CA ALA A 245 0.14 24.46 4.95
C ALA A 245 0.55 22.98 4.99
N GLN A 246 -0.42 22.06 5.06
CA GLN A 246 -0.18 20.61 5.01
C GLN A 246 0.45 20.18 3.68
N PHE A 247 -0.09 20.66 2.55
CA PHE A 247 0.49 20.44 1.21
C PHE A 247 1.95 20.90 1.15
N SER A 248 2.24 22.07 1.73
CA SER A 248 3.60 22.62 1.76
C SER A 248 4.54 21.79 2.64
N GLU A 249 4.05 21.20 3.74
CA GLU A 249 4.83 20.27 4.58
C GLU A 249 5.18 18.99 3.81
N CYS A 250 4.22 18.41 3.08
CA CYS A 250 4.47 17.25 2.22
C CYS A 250 5.44 17.56 1.07
N MET A 251 5.31 18.73 0.43
CA MET A 251 6.24 19.15 -0.62
C MET A 251 7.67 19.30 -0.11
N LYS A 252 7.87 19.90 1.07
CA LYS A 252 9.20 19.96 1.70
C LYS A 252 9.77 18.57 1.96
N ARG A 253 8.93 17.59 2.31
CA ARG A 253 9.38 16.20 2.48
C ARG A 253 9.82 15.58 1.17
N MET A 254 9.14 15.88 0.05
CA MET A 254 9.59 15.47 -1.28
C MET A 254 10.93 16.11 -1.63
N GLU A 255 11.06 17.42 -1.44
CA GLU A 255 12.27 18.20 -1.75
C GLU A 255 13.50 17.67 -1.01
N ALA A 256 13.34 17.26 0.25
CA ALA A 256 14.39 16.63 1.05
C ALA A 256 14.83 15.25 0.55
N ASN A 257 14.10 14.65 -0.39
CA ASN A 257 14.35 13.31 -0.94
C ASN A 257 14.60 13.33 -2.46
N LEU A 258 14.91 14.50 -3.03
CA LEU A 258 15.30 14.59 -4.44
C LEU A 258 16.70 14.00 -4.63
N ASP A 259 16.76 12.88 -5.35
CA ASP A 259 18.00 12.16 -5.63
C ASP A 259 17.86 11.39 -6.96
N PRO A 260 18.94 11.23 -7.76
CA PRO A 260 18.86 10.60 -9.09
C PRO A 260 18.38 9.14 -9.07
N ASP A 261 18.72 8.39 -8.04
CA ASP A 261 18.39 6.96 -7.92
C ASP A 261 17.11 6.73 -7.07
N THR A 262 16.41 7.82 -6.71
CA THR A 262 15.20 7.78 -5.89
C THR A 262 13.96 8.15 -6.69
N LEU A 263 12.94 7.30 -6.67
CA LEU A 263 11.57 7.70 -7.02
C LEU A 263 10.90 8.22 -5.74
N VAL A 264 10.68 9.53 -5.70
CA VAL A 264 9.91 10.19 -4.63
C VAL A 264 8.53 10.56 -5.15
N ILE A 265 7.49 10.14 -4.43
CA ILE A 265 6.08 10.38 -4.77
C ILE A 265 5.38 11.04 -3.59
N PHE A 266 4.55 12.04 -3.87
CA PHE A 266 3.52 12.54 -2.95
C PHE A 266 2.15 12.40 -3.59
N ALA A 267 1.25 11.66 -2.95
CA ALA A 267 -0.05 11.34 -3.51
C ALA A 267 -1.14 11.14 -2.46
N GLY A 268 -2.40 11.17 -2.92
CA GLY A 268 -3.59 10.98 -2.10
C GLY A 268 -4.75 11.84 -2.56
N ASP A 269 -5.83 11.85 -1.78
CA ASP A 269 -6.85 12.89 -1.82
C ASP A 269 -6.30 14.17 -1.19
N LEU A 270 -5.84 15.09 -2.03
CA LEU A 270 -5.20 16.30 -1.55
C LEU A 270 -6.20 17.42 -1.29
N ASN A 271 -7.48 17.26 -1.64
CA ASN A 271 -8.51 18.29 -1.57
C ASN A 271 -8.14 19.66 -2.17
N ILE A 272 -7.00 19.76 -2.87
CA ILE A 272 -6.37 21.02 -3.23
C ILE A 272 -6.91 21.51 -4.55
N ARG A 273 -7.24 22.80 -4.60
CA ARG A 273 -7.76 23.44 -5.82
C ARG A 273 -6.62 24.02 -6.63
N ASP A 274 -6.80 24.15 -7.95
CA ASP A 274 -5.78 24.73 -8.82
C ASP A 274 -5.36 26.14 -8.37
N SER A 275 -6.31 26.94 -7.87
CA SER A 275 -6.06 28.28 -7.31
C SER A 275 -5.35 28.29 -5.94
N GLU A 276 -5.16 27.12 -5.34
CA GLU A 276 -4.51 26.98 -4.03
C GLU A 276 -3.05 26.52 -4.14
N LEU A 277 -2.63 26.08 -5.32
CA LEU A 277 -1.28 25.55 -5.54
C LEU A 277 -0.22 26.65 -5.38
N PRO A 278 0.82 26.41 -4.55
CA PRO A 278 2.01 27.25 -4.55
C PRO A 278 2.89 26.93 -5.78
N MET A 279 3.94 27.73 -5.97
CA MET A 279 5.05 27.32 -6.82
C MET A 279 5.76 26.14 -6.16
N ILE A 280 5.92 25.04 -6.90
CA ILE A 280 6.60 23.83 -6.44
C ILE A 280 8.02 23.76 -7.02
N HIS A 281 8.89 22.95 -6.42
CA HIS A 281 10.26 22.76 -6.90
C HIS A 281 10.28 22.32 -8.39
N PRO A 282 11.15 22.88 -9.25
CA PRO A 282 11.11 22.66 -10.71
C PRO A 282 11.29 21.20 -11.16
N GLN A 283 11.92 20.37 -10.33
CA GLN A 283 12.12 18.94 -10.63
C GLN A 283 10.88 18.10 -10.31
N ILE A 284 9.99 18.58 -9.43
CA ILE A 284 8.77 17.87 -9.06
C ILE A 284 7.71 18.13 -10.13
N LYS A 285 7.11 17.06 -10.63
CA LYS A 285 6.09 17.08 -11.68
C LYS A 285 4.75 16.61 -11.13
N ASP A 286 3.67 17.22 -11.58
CA ASP A 286 2.31 16.68 -11.44
C ASP A 286 2.12 15.58 -12.51
N ALA A 287 1.74 14.37 -12.10
CA ALA A 287 1.64 13.21 -12.99
C ALA A 287 0.61 13.39 -14.11
N TRP A 288 -0.54 14.01 -13.82
CA TRP A 288 -1.57 14.26 -14.85
C TRP A 288 -1.05 15.26 -15.88
N ILE A 289 -0.33 16.31 -15.42
CA ILE A 289 0.28 17.28 -16.32
C ILE A 289 1.36 16.62 -17.18
N ALA A 290 2.25 15.84 -16.55
CA ALA A 290 3.36 15.16 -17.20
C ALA A 290 2.90 14.08 -18.21
N ALA A 291 1.74 13.47 -17.97
CA ALA A 291 1.09 12.52 -18.88
C ALA A 291 0.37 13.20 -20.07
N GLY A 292 0.35 14.53 -20.14
CA GLY A 292 -0.20 15.28 -21.27
C GLY A 292 -1.50 16.05 -20.97
N SER A 293 -1.94 16.11 -19.71
CA SER A 293 -3.10 16.91 -19.29
C SER A 293 -4.41 16.55 -20.00
N ASP A 294 -4.68 15.25 -20.18
CA ASP A 294 -5.92 14.79 -20.84
C ASP A 294 -7.17 15.25 -20.07
N LYS A 295 -8.10 15.88 -20.80
CA LYS A 295 -9.33 16.42 -20.23
C LYS A 295 -10.26 15.31 -19.73
N GLU A 296 -10.23 14.11 -20.32
CA GLU A 296 -11.10 13.01 -19.92
C GLU A 296 -10.73 12.40 -18.57
N THR A 297 -9.46 12.54 -18.15
CA THR A 297 -8.93 12.04 -16.88
C THR A 297 -8.70 13.14 -15.85
N ARG A 298 -9.12 14.39 -16.13
CA ARG A 298 -8.83 15.54 -15.26
C ARG A 298 -9.53 15.47 -13.91
N TYR A 299 -10.80 15.10 -13.86
CA TYR A 299 -11.62 15.22 -12.65
C TYR A 299 -11.70 13.87 -11.95
N THR A 300 -11.27 13.83 -10.69
CA THR A 300 -11.23 12.63 -9.86
C THR A 300 -12.41 12.55 -8.91
N TRP A 301 -13.03 13.70 -8.62
CA TRP A 301 -14.31 13.82 -7.95
C TRP A 301 -15.26 14.59 -8.86
N ASP A 302 -16.18 13.87 -9.51
CA ASP A 302 -17.02 14.41 -10.60
C ASP A 302 -18.48 14.00 -10.40
N ASN A 303 -19.30 14.89 -9.84
CA ASN A 303 -20.74 14.61 -9.61
C ASN A 303 -21.58 14.59 -10.88
N MET A 304 -21.02 14.93 -12.04
CA MET A 304 -21.72 14.77 -13.32
C MET A 304 -21.63 13.34 -13.83
N LYS A 305 -20.54 12.63 -13.50
CA LYS A 305 -20.30 11.24 -13.90
C LYS A 305 -20.60 10.26 -12.76
N ASN A 306 -20.35 10.65 -11.52
CA ASN A 306 -20.54 9.84 -10.33
C ASN A 306 -21.79 10.30 -9.56
N SER A 307 -22.74 9.39 -9.38
CA SER A 307 -24.04 9.69 -8.77
C SER A 307 -24.11 9.42 -7.26
N ASN A 308 -23.03 8.97 -6.61
CA ASN A 308 -23.09 8.49 -5.22
C ASN A 308 -23.58 9.56 -4.23
N LYS A 309 -23.14 10.81 -4.35
CA LYS A 309 -23.55 11.89 -3.42
C LYS A 309 -24.82 12.64 -3.83
N GLY A 310 -25.33 12.44 -5.05
CA GLY A 310 -26.59 13.05 -5.52
C GLY A 310 -26.63 14.58 -5.44
N LEU A 311 -25.50 15.27 -5.58
CA LEU A 311 -25.44 16.72 -5.38
C LEU A 311 -26.19 17.48 -6.48
N PRO A 312 -26.90 18.59 -6.14
CA PRO A 312 -27.74 19.31 -7.10
C PRO A 312 -26.95 20.15 -8.12
N ASN A 313 -25.64 20.30 -7.96
CA ASN A 313 -24.78 21.13 -8.81
C ASN A 313 -23.72 20.28 -9.53
N ASN A 314 -23.40 20.67 -10.76
CA ASN A 314 -22.34 20.08 -11.59
C ASN A 314 -20.95 20.47 -11.09
N VAL A 315 -20.57 19.98 -9.92
CA VAL A 315 -19.30 20.28 -9.26
C VAL A 315 -18.30 19.17 -9.53
N ARG A 316 -17.12 19.57 -10.00
CA ARG A 316 -16.03 18.66 -10.39
C ARG A 316 -14.69 19.20 -9.94
N TYR A 317 -13.89 18.34 -9.31
CA TYR A 317 -12.57 18.70 -8.81
C TYR A 317 -11.54 17.62 -9.14
N ARG A 318 -10.28 18.05 -9.20
CA ARG A 318 -9.10 17.19 -9.27
C ARG A 318 -8.46 17.16 -7.89
N PHE A 319 -9.14 16.52 -6.95
CA PHE A 319 -8.71 16.45 -5.57
C PHE A 319 -7.59 15.44 -5.39
N ASP A 320 -7.73 14.29 -6.03
CA ASP A 320 -6.74 13.23 -6.03
C ASP A 320 -5.63 13.57 -7.02
N ARG A 321 -4.39 13.64 -6.54
CA ARG A 321 -3.23 14.02 -7.35
C ARG A 321 -2.02 13.19 -6.97
N VAL A 322 -1.10 13.08 -7.93
CA VAL A 322 0.19 12.42 -7.76
C VAL A 322 1.27 13.38 -8.23
N TYR A 323 2.20 13.73 -7.34
CA TYR A 323 3.40 14.48 -7.64
C TYR A 323 4.60 13.55 -7.54
N PHE A 324 5.57 13.69 -8.42
CA PHE A 324 6.73 12.81 -8.43
C PHE A 324 7.99 13.49 -8.94
N ASN A 325 9.13 12.91 -8.55
CA ASN A 325 10.44 13.08 -9.18
C ASN A 325 11.18 11.74 -9.12
N GLY A 326 12.02 11.45 -10.10
CA GLY A 326 12.87 10.26 -10.07
C GLY A 326 13.43 9.86 -11.43
N PRO A 327 13.97 8.63 -11.53
CA PRO A 327 14.70 8.17 -12.71
C PRO A 327 13.81 7.84 -13.92
N PHE A 328 12.48 7.79 -13.75
CA PHE A 328 11.53 7.47 -14.82
C PHE A 328 11.24 8.70 -15.70
N LYS A 329 11.39 8.52 -17.01
CA LYS A 329 11.20 9.59 -18.01
C LYS A 329 9.75 9.82 -18.40
N LYS A 330 8.89 8.81 -18.25
CA LYS A 330 7.49 8.82 -18.67
C LYS A 330 6.56 8.41 -17.54
N VAL A 331 5.35 8.93 -17.60
CA VAL A 331 4.23 8.53 -16.74
C VAL A 331 2.98 8.44 -17.59
N ASP A 332 2.28 7.31 -17.46
CA ASP A 332 0.92 7.17 -17.95
C ASP A 332 -0.04 7.49 -16.81
N PHE A 333 -1.15 8.18 -17.11
CA PHE A 333 -2.15 8.59 -16.14
C PHE A 333 -3.53 8.16 -16.61
N SER A 334 -4.27 7.45 -15.77
CA SER A 334 -5.65 7.05 -16.06
C SER A 334 -6.53 7.04 -14.82
N LEU A 335 -7.85 6.94 -15.02
CA LEU A 335 -8.83 6.80 -13.95
C LEU A 335 -9.42 5.39 -13.95
N ALA A 336 -9.62 4.83 -12.76
CA ALA A 336 -10.33 3.58 -12.54
C ALA A 336 -11.50 3.77 -11.54
N GLY A 337 -12.34 2.76 -11.37
CA GLY A 337 -13.57 2.89 -10.56
C GLY A 337 -14.65 3.76 -11.20
N THR A 338 -14.59 3.95 -12.52
CA THR A 338 -15.50 4.80 -13.29
C THR A 338 -16.79 4.09 -13.73
N GLN A 339 -17.07 2.90 -13.19
CA GLN A 339 -18.25 2.11 -13.50
C GLN A 339 -19.05 1.79 -12.23
N GLN A 340 -20.37 1.75 -12.36
CA GLN A 340 -21.25 1.32 -11.28
C GLN A 340 -21.14 -0.19 -11.04
N ILE A 341 -21.23 -0.58 -9.78
CA ILE A 341 -21.40 -1.96 -9.36
C ILE A 341 -22.84 -2.36 -9.68
N ARG A 342 -23.03 -3.22 -10.68
CA ARG A 342 -24.35 -3.58 -11.26
C ARG A 342 -25.40 -3.99 -10.22
N LYS A 343 -24.99 -4.70 -9.16
CA LYS A 343 -25.92 -5.23 -8.15
C LYS A 343 -26.56 -4.14 -7.28
N ILE A 344 -25.83 -3.07 -7.01
CA ILE A 344 -26.23 -2.01 -6.07
C ILE A 344 -26.41 -0.66 -6.75
N MET A 345 -26.11 -0.56 -8.05
CA MET A 345 -26.27 0.64 -8.88
C MET A 345 -25.56 1.89 -8.32
N CYS A 346 -24.48 1.69 -7.57
CA CYS A 346 -23.60 2.76 -7.08
C CYS A 346 -22.17 2.54 -7.55
N TYR A 347 -21.37 3.60 -7.56
CA TYR A 347 -19.94 3.52 -7.78
C TYR A 347 -19.24 2.96 -6.52
N PRO A 348 -18.05 2.35 -6.64
CA PRO A 348 -17.28 1.87 -5.48
C PRO A 348 -16.98 2.98 -4.45
N SER A 349 -16.80 4.21 -4.94
CA SER A 349 -16.60 5.44 -4.16
C SER A 349 -17.18 6.62 -4.94
N ASP A 350 -17.43 7.76 -4.30
CA ASP A 350 -17.73 9.02 -4.98
C ASP A 350 -16.49 9.64 -5.68
N HIS A 351 -15.29 9.14 -5.35
CA HIS A 351 -14.06 9.40 -6.09
C HIS A 351 -13.83 8.35 -7.19
N PHE A 352 -13.03 8.72 -8.19
CA PHE A 352 -12.37 7.80 -9.11
C PHE A 352 -10.93 7.57 -8.67
N ALA A 353 -10.47 6.32 -8.76
CA ALA A 353 -9.09 5.99 -8.47
C ALA A 353 -8.17 6.61 -9.51
N VAL A 354 -7.04 7.18 -9.08
CA VAL A 354 -5.97 7.63 -9.98
C VAL A 354 -4.94 6.51 -10.11
N VAL A 355 -4.63 6.14 -11.35
CA VAL A 355 -3.61 5.15 -11.69
C VAL A 355 -2.47 5.84 -12.42
N CYS A 356 -1.25 5.73 -11.88
CA CYS A 356 -0.03 6.25 -12.48
C CYS A 356 0.95 5.11 -12.73
N LYS A 357 1.39 4.94 -13.98
CA LYS A 357 2.46 3.99 -14.33
C LYS A 357 3.70 4.77 -14.75
N PHE A 358 4.78 4.66 -13.98
CA PHE A 358 6.06 5.31 -14.26
C PHE A 358 6.98 4.33 -14.98
N TRP A 359 7.58 4.76 -16.08
CA TRP A 359 8.38 3.86 -16.93
C TRP A 359 9.46 4.62 -17.71
N ASN A 360 10.41 3.86 -18.25
CA ASN A 360 11.41 4.35 -19.18
C ASN A 360 11.18 3.73 -20.57
N PRO A 361 11.21 4.51 -21.66
CA PRO A 361 11.14 3.94 -22.99
C PRO A 361 12.33 3.03 -23.23
N VAL A 362 12.05 1.85 -23.79
CA VAL A 362 13.08 0.96 -24.33
C VAL A 362 13.74 1.72 -25.48
N ASN A 363 15.05 1.91 -25.38
CA ASN A 363 15.86 2.61 -26.39
C ASN A 363 15.90 1.86 -27.72
#